data_AF-A0A7Y4X5R1-F1
#
_entry.id   AF-A0A7Y4X5R1-F1
#
_cell.length_a   1.000
_cell.length_b   1.000
_cell.length_c   1.000
_cell.angle_alpha   90.00
_cell.angle_beta   90.00
_cell.angle_gamma   90.00
#
_symmetry.space_group_name_H-M   'P 1'
#
loop_
_entity.id
_entity.type
_entity.pdbx_description
1 polymer ?
#
loop_
_entity_poly.entity_id
_entity_poly.type
_entity_poly.pdbx_seq_one_letter_code
_entity_poly.pdbx_strand_id
1 'polypeptide(L)'
;IGVNCGHNALGHGFRANATIGRTLRLLIINIGGAKPQEITKATMGHPAQYTFCVGENEEESPWEPLHVEKGFRSDQSTVTLFGGHSPLQISDHASRDAEQLALSLGWTMASLWNHKNFPVFSDTTLIVGPEHAKTFAQDGWSKNDLRQFLFEKIRKPFRELRPGVNGGEGAGVSMLPMKNAPTTPPTDDTMYAKFPALDSIMIIVAGGTAGRFSAAVPGLARGDAGSRITTREIQSS
;
A
#
# COMPACT_ATOMS: atom_id res chain seq x y z
N ILE A 1 -14.66 19.31 4.17
CA ILE A 1 -13.57 20.32 4.04
C ILE A 1 -12.86 20.32 2.66
N GLY A 2 -13.47 19.77 1.60
CA GLY A 2 -12.90 19.84 0.24
C GLY A 2 -11.61 19.05 0.03
N VAL A 3 -11.47 17.89 0.69
CA VAL A 3 -10.37 16.97 0.43
C VAL A 3 -10.57 16.35 -0.95
N ASN A 4 -9.55 16.42 -1.80
CA ASN A 4 -9.56 15.78 -3.10
C ASN A 4 -9.31 14.28 -3.00
N CYS A 5 -10.16 13.52 -3.66
CA CYS A 5 -10.07 12.10 -3.90
C CYS A 5 -10.04 11.77 -5.42
N GLY A 6 -10.27 12.76 -6.29
CA GLY A 6 -10.51 12.58 -7.72
C GLY A 6 -9.27 12.82 -8.60
N HIS A 7 -9.45 13.56 -9.70
CA HIS A 7 -8.37 13.89 -10.63
C HIS A 7 -7.14 14.46 -9.92
N ASN A 8 -5.95 14.04 -10.35
CA ASN A 8 -4.68 14.41 -9.73
C ASN A 8 -4.60 14.02 -8.23
N ALA A 9 -5.28 12.94 -7.81
CA ALA A 9 -5.11 12.36 -6.48
C ALA A 9 -3.61 12.14 -6.18
N LEU A 10 -3.19 12.47 -4.95
CA LEU A 10 -1.78 12.54 -4.50
C LEU A 10 -0.93 13.66 -5.11
N GLY A 11 -1.47 14.39 -6.10
CA GLY A 11 -0.82 15.52 -6.74
C GLY A 11 -1.09 16.85 -6.03
N HIS A 12 -0.71 17.92 -6.72
CA HIS A 12 -0.87 19.31 -6.27
C HIS A 12 -2.26 19.88 -6.61
N GLY A 13 -2.51 21.13 -6.19
CA GLY A 13 -3.67 21.91 -6.63
C GLY A 13 -4.85 21.96 -5.65
N PHE A 14 -4.85 21.15 -4.60
CA PHE A 14 -5.93 21.11 -3.61
C PHE A 14 -5.44 21.55 -2.23
N ARG A 15 -5.96 22.70 -1.77
CA ARG A 15 -5.56 23.35 -0.51
C ARG A 15 -5.75 22.43 0.69
N ALA A 16 -6.88 21.74 0.82
CA ALA A 16 -7.17 20.87 1.97
C ALA A 16 -6.12 19.75 2.11
N ASN A 17 -5.88 18.99 1.04
CA ASN A 17 -4.86 17.93 1.01
C ASN A 17 -3.47 18.48 1.32
N ALA A 18 -3.09 19.58 0.65
CA ALA A 18 -1.78 20.20 0.82
C ALA A 18 -1.58 20.62 2.28
N THR A 19 -2.56 21.27 2.89
CA THR A 19 -2.52 21.72 4.28
C THR A 19 -2.46 20.55 5.26
N ILE A 20 -3.33 19.54 5.13
CA ILE A 20 -3.34 18.39 6.06
C ILE A 20 -2.01 17.64 6.00
N GLY A 21 -1.56 17.27 4.79
CA GLY A 21 -0.30 16.55 4.59
C GLY A 21 0.91 17.37 5.04
N ARG A 22 0.91 18.69 4.78
CA ARG A 22 2.01 19.57 5.18
C ARG A 22 2.05 19.77 6.70
N THR A 23 0.90 19.94 7.33
CA THR A 23 0.79 20.04 8.80
C THR A 23 1.37 18.78 9.44
N LEU A 24 0.96 17.59 9.00
CA LEU A 24 1.52 16.34 9.52
C LEU A 24 3.04 16.28 9.35
N ARG A 25 3.57 16.67 8.18
CA ARG A 25 5.02 16.71 7.96
C ARG A 25 5.73 17.68 8.90
N LEU A 26 5.18 18.87 9.11
CA LEU A 26 5.76 19.86 10.02
C LEU A 26 5.73 19.39 11.48
N LEU A 27 4.69 18.66 11.90
CA LEU A 27 4.66 18.02 13.21
C LEU A 27 5.77 16.96 13.34
N ILE A 28 5.95 16.11 12.33
CA ILE A 28 7.02 15.10 12.30
C ILE A 28 8.42 15.74 12.38
N ILE A 29 8.64 16.87 11.70
CA ILE A 29 9.93 17.56 11.70
C ILE A 29 10.16 18.32 13.02
N ASN A 30 9.20 19.13 13.46
CA ASN A 30 9.40 20.07 14.56
C ASN A 30 9.14 19.46 15.94
N ILE A 31 8.20 18.51 16.05
CA ILE A 31 7.88 17.83 17.30
C ILE A 31 8.58 16.47 17.35
N GLY A 32 8.48 15.68 16.27
CA GLY A 32 9.16 14.39 16.18
C GLY A 32 10.68 14.49 15.95
N GLY A 33 11.18 15.69 15.67
CA GLY A 33 12.60 15.98 15.51
C GLY A 33 13.22 15.46 14.20
N ALA A 34 12.44 14.90 13.27
CA ALA A 34 12.92 14.20 12.07
C ALA A 34 13.49 15.13 10.97
N LYS A 35 14.46 15.98 11.34
CA LYS A 35 15.19 16.87 10.44
C LYS A 35 16.28 16.12 9.66
N PRO A 36 16.52 16.46 8.38
CA PRO A 36 17.69 16.00 7.60
C PRO A 36 19.00 16.15 8.37
N GLN A 37 19.87 15.13 8.29
CA GLN A 37 21.19 15.09 8.92
C GLN A 37 21.19 15.10 10.46
N GLU A 38 20.01 15.06 11.09
CA GLU A 38 19.83 14.91 12.53
C GLU A 38 19.15 13.55 12.83
N ILE A 39 17.88 13.57 13.26
CA ILE A 39 17.15 12.37 13.68
C ILE A 39 16.60 11.57 12.49
N THR A 40 16.34 12.22 11.34
CA THR A 40 15.81 11.47 10.19
C THR A 40 16.81 10.43 9.72
N LYS A 41 16.35 9.19 9.59
CA LYS A 41 17.14 8.07 9.05
C LYS A 41 16.85 7.81 7.58
N ALA A 42 16.13 8.71 6.91
CA ALA A 42 15.88 8.59 5.49
C ALA A 42 17.20 8.73 4.72
N THR A 43 17.66 7.63 4.10
CA THR A 43 18.81 7.64 3.19
C THR A 43 18.47 8.31 1.87
N MET A 44 17.21 8.21 1.42
CA MET A 44 16.66 8.87 0.25
C MET A 44 15.33 9.53 0.58
N GLY A 45 15.13 10.74 0.05
CA GLY A 45 13.85 11.46 0.09
C GLY A 45 12.96 11.15 -1.11
N HIS A 46 11.70 11.63 -1.07
CA HIS A 46 10.80 11.66 -2.22
C HIS A 46 9.83 12.85 -2.13
N PRO A 47 9.24 13.33 -3.24
CA PRO A 47 8.40 14.54 -3.24
C PRO A 47 7.21 14.50 -2.26
N ALA A 48 6.61 13.32 -2.04
CA ALA A 48 5.52 13.16 -1.07
C ALA A 48 5.94 13.40 0.40
N GLN A 49 7.24 13.48 0.72
CA GLN A 49 7.66 13.99 2.04
C GLN A 49 7.38 15.49 2.22
N TYR A 50 7.03 16.23 1.17
CA TYR A 50 6.62 17.63 1.32
C TYR A 50 5.17 17.74 1.82
N THR A 51 4.27 16.98 1.19
CA THR A 51 2.86 16.81 1.56
C THR A 51 2.33 15.49 0.96
N PHE A 52 1.52 14.76 1.73
CA PHE A 52 0.91 13.50 1.28
C PHE A 52 -0.40 13.26 2.02
N CYS A 53 -1.51 13.55 1.34
CA CYS A 53 -2.87 13.37 1.86
C CYS A 53 -3.84 13.23 0.69
N VAL A 54 -4.77 12.29 0.78
CA VAL A 54 -5.78 12.00 -0.23
C VAL A 54 -7.07 11.58 0.46
N GLY A 55 -8.21 11.92 -0.12
CA GLY A 55 -9.49 11.33 0.28
C GLY A 55 -9.69 9.98 -0.41
N GLU A 56 -10.45 9.08 0.22
CA GLU A 56 -11.02 7.96 -0.51
C GLU A 56 -12.15 8.50 -1.41
N ASN A 57 -12.24 8.00 -2.64
CA ASN A 57 -13.25 8.39 -3.61
C ASN A 57 -14.43 7.42 -3.48
N GLU A 58 -15.26 7.64 -2.47
CA GLU A 58 -16.40 6.78 -2.16
C GLU A 58 -17.47 6.82 -3.28
N GLU A 59 -17.62 7.96 -3.94
CA GLU A 59 -18.60 8.18 -5.00
C GLU A 59 -18.28 7.40 -6.29
N GLU A 60 -17.00 7.21 -6.60
CA GLU A 60 -16.54 6.41 -7.74
C GLU A 60 -15.99 5.03 -7.33
N SER A 61 -16.19 4.64 -6.07
CA SER A 61 -15.82 3.33 -5.56
C SER A 61 -16.98 2.35 -5.68
N PRO A 62 -16.79 1.18 -6.30
CA PRO A 62 -17.79 0.12 -6.27
C PRO A 62 -17.77 -0.69 -4.96
N TRP A 63 -16.83 -0.39 -4.06
CA TRP A 63 -16.61 -1.13 -2.83
C TRP A 63 -16.92 -0.30 -1.59
N GLU A 64 -17.19 -1.00 -0.49
CA GLU A 64 -17.32 -0.44 0.84
C GLU A 64 -16.09 0.43 1.20
N PRO A 65 -16.28 1.67 1.72
CA PRO A 65 -15.19 2.55 2.12
C PRO A 65 -14.33 1.97 3.24
N LEU A 66 -13.05 2.37 3.28
CA LEU A 66 -12.07 1.89 4.25
C LEU A 66 -12.53 2.10 5.70
N HIS A 67 -13.21 3.22 5.99
CA HIS A 67 -13.65 3.51 7.36
C HIS A 67 -14.68 2.48 7.86
N VAL A 68 -15.57 2.02 6.98
CA VAL A 68 -16.54 0.97 7.31
C VAL A 68 -15.84 -0.39 7.45
N GLU A 69 -14.88 -0.72 6.56
CA GLU A 69 -14.02 -1.91 6.71
C GLU A 69 -13.26 -1.92 8.06
N LYS A 70 -13.03 -0.74 8.66
CA LYS A 70 -12.38 -0.56 9.97
C LYS A 70 -13.35 -0.53 11.15
N GLY A 71 -14.65 -0.77 10.91
CA GLY A 71 -15.68 -0.87 11.94
C GLY A 71 -16.32 0.45 12.36
N PHE A 72 -16.08 1.54 11.61
CA PHE A 72 -16.80 2.80 11.81
C PHE A 72 -18.12 2.79 11.05
N ARG A 73 -19.07 3.62 11.46
CA ARG A 73 -20.35 3.76 10.75
C ARG A 73 -20.15 4.55 9.46
N SER A 74 -21.04 4.33 8.48
CA SER A 74 -21.01 5.00 7.17
C SER A 74 -21.20 6.53 7.24
N ASP A 75 -21.76 7.05 8.34
CA ASP A 75 -21.93 8.48 8.57
C ASP A 75 -20.74 9.13 9.31
N GLN A 76 -19.75 8.34 9.74
CA GLN A 76 -18.59 8.83 10.48
C GLN A 76 -17.44 9.23 9.55
N SER A 77 -16.97 10.46 9.71
CA SER A 77 -15.72 10.90 9.09
C SER A 77 -14.52 10.36 9.87
N THR A 78 -13.55 9.78 9.16
CA THR A 78 -12.33 9.25 9.80
C THR A 78 -11.06 9.73 9.09
N VAL A 79 -9.93 9.61 9.78
CA VAL A 79 -8.60 9.72 9.19
C VAL A 79 -7.84 8.44 9.45
N THR A 80 -7.19 7.91 8.40
CA THR A 80 -6.28 6.76 8.51
C THR A 80 -4.85 7.21 8.25
N LEU A 81 -3.96 6.91 9.19
CA LEU A 81 -2.52 7.20 9.08
C LEU A 81 -1.76 5.93 8.72
N PHE A 82 -0.90 6.04 7.71
CA PHE A 82 -0.03 4.97 7.23
C PHE A 82 1.39 5.52 7.00
N GLY A 83 2.39 4.83 7.57
CA GLY A 83 3.79 5.13 7.31
C GLY A 83 4.26 4.45 6.04
N GLY A 84 4.23 5.19 4.92
CA GLY A 84 4.59 4.68 3.59
C GLY A 84 5.83 5.32 2.99
N HIS A 85 6.43 4.63 2.01
CA HIS A 85 7.49 5.14 1.16
C HIS A 85 6.90 5.91 -0.04
N SER A 86 7.71 6.20 -1.06
CA SER A 86 7.22 6.80 -2.30
C SER A 86 6.16 5.90 -2.97
N PRO A 87 5.06 6.48 -3.48
CA PRO A 87 4.12 5.73 -4.31
C PRO A 87 4.80 5.26 -5.60
N LEU A 88 4.52 4.02 -6.00
CA LEU A 88 4.81 3.46 -7.30
C LEU A 88 3.52 3.50 -8.13
N GLN A 89 3.50 4.30 -9.19
CA GLN A 89 2.38 4.33 -10.13
C GLN A 89 2.37 3.05 -10.98
N ILE A 90 1.19 2.51 -11.21
CA ILE A 90 0.94 1.29 -11.97
C ILE A 90 -0.01 1.64 -13.12
N SER A 91 0.37 1.30 -14.34
CA SER A 91 -0.41 1.56 -15.56
C SER A 91 -0.91 0.24 -16.13
N ASP A 92 -2.22 0.14 -16.38
CA ASP A 92 -2.79 -0.98 -17.13
C ASP A 92 -4.03 -0.55 -17.90
N HIS A 93 -3.83 -0.16 -19.16
CA HIS A 93 -4.91 0.22 -20.05
C HIS A 93 -5.52 -0.97 -20.82
N ALA A 94 -4.96 -2.17 -20.69
CA ALA A 94 -5.25 -3.31 -21.56
C ALA A 94 -6.14 -4.35 -20.90
N SER A 95 -5.91 -4.69 -19.62
CA SER A 95 -6.67 -5.73 -18.93
C SER A 95 -8.17 -5.43 -18.93
N ARG A 96 -9.01 -6.42 -19.19
CA ARG A 96 -10.48 -6.27 -19.23
C ARG A 96 -11.22 -7.15 -18.24
N ASP A 97 -10.51 -8.05 -17.58
CA ASP A 97 -11.01 -8.87 -16.49
C ASP A 97 -10.17 -8.64 -15.22
N ALA A 98 -10.74 -9.05 -14.09
CA ALA A 98 -10.17 -8.90 -12.76
C ALA A 98 -8.86 -9.67 -12.59
N GLU A 99 -8.75 -10.89 -13.11
CA GLU A 99 -7.56 -11.73 -12.94
C GLU A 99 -6.33 -11.12 -13.64
N GLN A 100 -6.48 -10.73 -14.91
CA GLN A 100 -5.41 -10.05 -15.65
C GLN A 100 -4.96 -8.78 -14.94
N LEU A 101 -5.92 -7.94 -14.52
CA LEU A 101 -5.61 -6.70 -13.84
C LEU A 101 -4.93 -6.94 -12.49
N ALA A 102 -5.42 -7.90 -11.69
CA ALA A 102 -4.81 -8.27 -10.41
C ALA A 102 -3.38 -8.76 -10.59
N LEU A 103 -3.10 -9.54 -11.64
CA LEU A 103 -1.74 -9.99 -11.97
C LEU A 103 -0.83 -8.79 -12.33
N SER A 104 -1.29 -7.84 -13.14
CA SER A 104 -0.55 -6.62 -13.46
C SER A 104 -0.22 -5.79 -12.22
N LEU A 105 -1.22 -5.54 -11.37
CA LEU A 105 -1.04 -4.81 -10.11
C LEU A 105 -0.08 -5.55 -9.17
N GLY A 106 -0.30 -6.85 -9.01
CA GLY A 106 0.45 -7.71 -8.10
C GLY A 106 1.91 -7.91 -8.49
N TRP A 107 2.19 -8.23 -9.76
CA TRP A 107 3.57 -8.38 -10.23
C TRP A 107 4.32 -7.05 -10.35
N THR A 108 3.62 -5.92 -10.50
CA THR A 108 4.25 -4.61 -10.29
C THR A 108 4.64 -4.43 -8.82
N MET A 109 3.75 -4.81 -7.89
CA MET A 109 4.03 -4.76 -6.45
C MET A 109 5.10 -5.77 -5.98
N ALA A 110 5.38 -6.83 -6.73
CA ALA A 110 6.47 -7.78 -6.45
C ALA A 110 7.84 -7.09 -6.29
N SER A 111 8.03 -5.96 -6.98
CA SER A 111 9.28 -5.19 -6.98
C SER A 111 9.38 -4.17 -5.84
N LEU A 112 8.33 -3.98 -5.02
CA LEU A 112 8.38 -3.07 -3.88
C LEU A 112 9.52 -3.46 -2.93
N TRP A 113 10.35 -2.47 -2.58
CA TRP A 113 11.69 -2.59 -1.98
C TRP A 113 12.73 -3.22 -2.92
N ASN A 114 12.64 -4.52 -3.15
CA ASN A 114 13.39 -5.22 -4.20
C ASN A 114 12.71 -6.54 -4.59
N HIS A 115 13.17 -7.14 -5.69
CA HIS A 115 12.61 -8.35 -6.31
C HIS A 115 12.72 -9.63 -5.48
N LYS A 116 13.47 -9.60 -4.37
CA LYS A 116 13.71 -10.73 -3.45
C LYS A 116 13.10 -10.55 -2.06
N ASN A 117 12.48 -9.40 -1.77
CA ASN A 117 11.70 -9.22 -0.53
C ASN A 117 10.36 -9.94 -0.62
N PHE A 118 10.38 -11.24 -0.34
CA PHE A 118 9.21 -12.13 -0.29
C PHE A 118 9.26 -12.94 1.03
N PRO A 119 8.39 -12.64 2.02
CA PRO A 119 7.48 -11.50 2.03
C PRO A 119 8.22 -10.15 2.14
N VAL A 120 7.56 -9.09 1.69
CA VAL A 120 7.91 -7.72 2.09
C VAL A 120 7.49 -7.54 3.54
N PHE A 121 8.41 -7.10 4.39
CA PHE A 121 8.15 -7.00 5.83
C PHE A 121 7.34 -5.73 6.18
N SER A 122 6.31 -5.39 5.40
CA SER A 122 5.52 -4.19 5.60
C SER A 122 4.09 -4.33 5.12
N ASP A 123 3.20 -3.54 5.71
CA ASP A 123 1.89 -3.30 5.12
C ASP A 123 2.05 -2.48 3.83
N THR A 124 1.21 -2.73 2.83
CA THR A 124 1.20 -2.02 1.55
C THR A 124 -0.17 -1.41 1.34
N THR A 125 -0.21 -0.14 0.96
CA THR A 125 -1.45 0.51 0.52
C THR A 125 -1.54 0.45 -0.99
N LEU A 126 -2.54 -0.26 -1.52
CA LEU A 126 -2.92 -0.24 -2.91
C LEU A 126 -4.03 0.81 -3.10
N ILE A 127 -3.70 1.89 -3.81
CA ILE A 127 -4.63 2.93 -4.22
C ILE A 127 -5.11 2.57 -5.62
N VAL A 128 -6.33 2.05 -5.71
CA VAL A 128 -6.93 1.61 -6.96
C VAL A 128 -7.61 2.80 -7.64
N GLY A 129 -7.29 3.03 -8.91
CA GLY A 129 -7.98 4.05 -9.70
C GLY A 129 -9.42 3.62 -10.03
N PRO A 130 -10.36 4.56 -10.19
CA PRO A 130 -11.78 4.23 -10.43
C PRO A 130 -12.01 3.24 -11.57
N GLU A 131 -11.32 3.41 -12.71
CA GLU A 131 -11.47 2.52 -13.86
C GLU A 131 -10.98 1.08 -13.60
N HIS A 132 -9.95 0.93 -12.76
CA HIS A 132 -9.48 -0.39 -12.32
C HIS A 132 -10.48 -1.02 -11.34
N ALA A 133 -10.95 -0.24 -10.35
CA ALA A 133 -11.95 -0.71 -9.38
C ALA A 133 -13.23 -1.18 -10.08
N LYS A 134 -13.70 -0.45 -11.09
CA LYS A 134 -14.85 -0.82 -11.93
C LYS A 134 -14.63 -2.14 -12.66
N THR A 135 -13.42 -2.40 -13.17
CA THR A 135 -13.10 -3.67 -13.85
C THR A 135 -13.25 -4.84 -12.88
N PHE A 136 -12.75 -4.71 -11.65
CA PHE A 136 -12.93 -5.74 -10.63
C PHE A 136 -14.41 -5.96 -10.27
N ALA A 137 -15.16 -4.89 -10.07
CA ALA A 137 -16.57 -4.98 -9.71
C ALA A 137 -17.45 -5.57 -10.82
N GLN A 138 -17.09 -5.35 -12.09
CA GLN A 138 -17.77 -5.97 -13.24
C GLN A 138 -17.69 -7.50 -13.21
N ASP A 139 -16.59 -8.04 -12.71
CA ASP A 139 -16.41 -9.49 -12.48
C ASP A 139 -16.87 -9.94 -11.09
N GLY A 140 -17.51 -9.05 -10.32
CA GLY A 140 -18.07 -9.35 -9.00
C GLY A 140 -17.03 -9.42 -7.88
N TRP A 141 -15.79 -8.97 -8.08
CA TRP A 141 -14.76 -9.03 -7.05
C TRP A 141 -14.96 -7.95 -5.99
N SER A 142 -14.89 -8.35 -4.73
CA SER A 142 -14.73 -7.46 -3.57
C SER A 142 -13.26 -7.06 -3.35
N LYS A 143 -13.01 -6.09 -2.46
CA LYS A 143 -11.65 -5.80 -1.95
C LYS A 143 -10.98 -7.06 -1.38
N ASN A 144 -11.74 -7.93 -0.71
CA ASN A 144 -11.20 -9.16 -0.12
C ASN A 144 -10.80 -10.20 -1.17
N ASP A 145 -11.57 -10.34 -2.25
CA ASP A 145 -11.21 -11.23 -3.37
C ASP A 145 -9.89 -10.78 -4.00
N LEU A 146 -9.72 -9.46 -4.20
CA LEU A 146 -8.46 -8.91 -4.68
C LEU A 146 -7.29 -9.17 -3.71
N ARG A 147 -7.47 -8.95 -2.40
CA ARG A 147 -6.44 -9.26 -1.39
C ARG A 147 -6.05 -10.74 -1.42
N GLN A 148 -7.04 -11.62 -1.47
CA GLN A 148 -6.85 -13.07 -1.50
C GLN A 148 -6.10 -13.49 -2.76
N PHE A 149 -6.55 -13.04 -3.92
CA PHE A 149 -5.90 -13.34 -5.18
C PHE A 149 -4.43 -12.88 -5.20
N LEU A 150 -4.16 -11.65 -4.75
CA LEU A 150 -2.79 -11.11 -4.68
C LEU A 150 -1.89 -11.93 -3.74
N PHE A 151 -2.39 -12.32 -2.57
CA PHE A 151 -1.64 -13.14 -1.62
C PHE A 151 -1.36 -14.55 -2.14
N GLU A 152 -2.33 -15.17 -2.82
CA GLU A 152 -2.20 -16.52 -3.36
C GLU A 152 -1.34 -16.60 -4.63
N LYS A 153 -1.40 -15.58 -5.49
CA LYS A 153 -0.79 -15.62 -6.83
C LYS A 153 0.56 -14.92 -6.92
N ILE A 154 0.80 -13.88 -6.13
CA ILE A 154 2.07 -13.14 -6.16
C ILE A 154 3.06 -13.82 -5.23
N ARG A 155 3.61 -14.95 -5.71
CA ARG A 155 4.51 -15.81 -4.95
C ARG A 155 5.73 -16.19 -5.78
N LYS A 156 6.86 -16.44 -5.12
CA LYS A 156 8.10 -16.93 -5.74
C LYS A 156 8.63 -18.18 -5.04
N PRO A 157 9.24 -19.12 -5.77
CA PRO A 157 9.91 -20.26 -5.17
C PRO A 157 11.20 -19.81 -4.47
N PHE A 158 11.58 -20.50 -3.39
CA PHE A 158 12.76 -20.18 -2.59
C PHE A 158 14.05 -20.06 -3.42
N ARG A 159 14.21 -20.90 -4.46
CA ARG A 159 15.38 -20.87 -5.35
C ARG A 159 15.64 -19.51 -5.99
N GLU A 160 14.61 -18.69 -6.22
CA GLU A 160 14.74 -17.34 -6.77
C GLU A 160 15.06 -16.27 -5.71
N LEU A 161 14.84 -16.58 -4.44
CA LEU A 161 15.00 -15.66 -3.30
C LEU A 161 16.34 -15.82 -2.59
N ARG A 162 17.13 -16.85 -2.94
CA ARG A 162 18.44 -17.13 -2.34
C ARG A 162 19.39 -15.92 -2.47
N PRO A 163 20.01 -15.46 -1.38
CA PRO A 163 21.08 -14.47 -1.45
C PRO A 163 22.21 -14.90 -2.40
N GLY A 164 22.82 -13.92 -3.08
CA GLY A 164 23.98 -14.12 -3.97
C GLY A 164 23.65 -14.57 -5.39
N VAL A 165 22.51 -15.22 -5.63
CA VAL A 165 22.09 -15.64 -6.99
C VAL A 165 21.23 -14.55 -7.63
N ASN A 166 21.69 -13.85 -8.68
CA ASN A 166 20.94 -12.75 -9.33
C ASN A 166 20.56 -11.60 -8.35
N GLY A 167 21.39 -11.37 -7.33
CA GLY A 167 21.25 -10.27 -6.34
C GLY A 167 21.78 -10.67 -4.97
N GLY A 168 22.44 -9.74 -4.26
CA GLY A 168 23.04 -10.01 -2.95
C GLY A 168 22.03 -10.17 -1.80
N GLU A 169 20.86 -9.54 -1.93
CA GLU A 169 19.76 -9.65 -0.97
C GLU A 169 19.06 -11.02 -1.03
N GLY A 170 18.41 -11.40 0.07
CA GLY A 170 17.49 -12.55 0.16
C GLY A 170 16.70 -12.56 1.47
N ALA A 171 16.56 -11.38 2.07
CA ALA A 171 16.15 -11.16 3.46
C ALA A 171 14.72 -11.63 3.80
N GLY A 172 13.86 -11.89 2.81
CA GLY A 172 12.49 -12.33 3.06
C GLY A 172 12.40 -13.64 3.85
N VAL A 173 13.29 -14.60 3.57
CA VAL A 173 13.26 -15.93 4.21
C VAL A 173 14.07 -15.98 5.50
N SER A 174 15.20 -15.27 5.59
CA SER A 174 16.00 -15.20 6.82
C SER A 174 15.36 -14.35 7.93
N MET A 175 14.40 -13.49 7.59
CA MET A 175 13.65 -12.66 8.54
C MET A 175 12.19 -13.07 8.74
N LEU A 176 11.77 -14.24 8.22
CA LEU A 176 10.48 -14.82 8.61
C LEU A 176 10.45 -14.90 10.14
N PRO A 177 9.38 -14.43 10.80
CA PRO A 177 9.31 -14.47 12.25
C PRO A 177 9.57 -15.90 12.72
N MET A 178 10.64 -16.07 13.51
CA MET A 178 11.06 -17.32 14.17
C MET A 178 9.93 -18.00 14.96
N LYS A 179 8.79 -17.32 15.17
CA LYS A 179 7.59 -17.88 15.80
C LYS A 179 6.79 -18.84 14.91
N ASN A 180 6.85 -18.71 13.58
CA ASN A 180 6.11 -19.56 12.62
C ASN A 180 7.02 -20.16 11.54
N ALA A 181 8.33 -20.14 11.73
CA ALA A 181 9.25 -20.80 10.82
C ALA A 181 8.91 -22.30 10.76
N PRO A 182 8.76 -22.90 9.57
CA PRO A 182 8.54 -24.34 9.47
C PRO A 182 9.68 -25.07 10.19
N THR A 183 9.36 -26.13 10.91
CA THR A 183 10.37 -26.97 11.60
C THR A 183 11.32 -27.66 10.60
N THR A 184 10.94 -27.70 9.32
CA THR A 184 11.74 -28.23 8.21
C THR A 184 12.32 -27.09 7.39
N PRO A 185 13.61 -27.13 7.00
CA PRO A 185 14.19 -26.16 6.08
C PRO A 185 13.38 -26.07 4.78
N PRO A 186 13.20 -24.87 4.19
CA PRO A 186 12.49 -24.74 2.93
C PRO A 186 13.22 -25.47 1.80
N THR A 187 12.46 -26.13 0.94
CA THR A 187 12.95 -26.67 -0.34
C THR A 187 12.99 -25.57 -1.40
N ASP A 188 13.68 -25.83 -2.51
CA ASP A 188 13.81 -24.88 -3.63
C ASP A 188 12.47 -24.43 -4.23
N ASP A 189 11.47 -25.31 -4.17
CA ASP A 189 10.12 -25.08 -4.70
C ASP A 189 9.14 -24.57 -3.63
N THR A 190 9.61 -24.32 -2.40
CA THR A 190 8.78 -23.70 -1.36
C THR A 190 8.39 -22.30 -1.79
N MET A 191 7.09 -22.05 -1.92
CA MET A 191 6.55 -20.79 -2.42
C MET A 191 6.37 -19.77 -1.29
N TYR A 192 6.90 -18.57 -1.48
CA TYR A 192 6.73 -17.44 -0.55
C TYR A 192 5.88 -16.36 -1.18
N ALA A 193 4.85 -15.91 -0.46
CA ALA A 193 4.02 -14.79 -0.89
C ALA A 193 4.75 -13.46 -0.76
N LYS A 194 4.42 -12.50 -1.64
CA LYS A 194 4.93 -11.13 -1.54
C LYS A 194 4.45 -10.46 -0.27
N PHE A 195 3.19 -10.64 0.07
CA PHE A 195 2.57 -9.99 1.22
C PHE A 195 2.62 -10.92 2.43
N PRO A 196 2.95 -10.41 3.63
CA PRO A 196 3.09 -11.24 4.83
C PRO A 196 1.75 -11.78 5.35
N ALA A 197 0.64 -11.12 5.04
CA ALA A 197 -0.72 -11.54 5.40
C ALA A 197 -1.76 -10.87 4.47
N LEU A 198 -2.99 -11.38 4.44
CA LEU A 198 -4.08 -10.77 3.66
C LEU A 198 -4.39 -9.33 4.12
N ASP A 199 -4.40 -9.11 5.43
CA ASP A 199 -4.68 -7.81 6.05
C ASP A 199 -3.51 -6.82 5.91
N SER A 200 -2.38 -7.24 5.35
CA SER A 200 -1.24 -6.35 5.05
C SER A 200 -1.44 -5.55 3.78
N ILE A 201 -2.53 -5.77 3.04
CA ILE A 201 -2.86 -5.05 1.81
C ILE A 201 -4.05 -4.15 2.10
N MET A 202 -3.78 -2.88 2.42
CA MET A 202 -4.83 -1.87 2.56
C MET A 202 -5.25 -1.40 1.16
N ILE A 203 -6.55 -1.39 0.87
CA ILE A 203 -7.07 -1.02 -0.44
C ILE A 203 -7.99 0.19 -0.26
N ILE A 204 -7.74 1.25 -1.03
CA ILE A 204 -8.64 2.40 -1.15
C ILE A 204 -8.85 2.71 -2.62
N VAL A 205 -9.96 3.36 -2.96
CA VAL A 205 -10.17 3.94 -4.29
C VAL A 205 -9.84 5.43 -4.24
N ALA A 206 -9.01 5.91 -5.16
CA ALA A 206 -8.76 7.33 -5.37
C ALA A 206 -8.19 7.56 -6.77
N GLY A 207 -8.39 8.75 -7.32
CA GLY A 207 -7.98 9.11 -8.67
C GLY A 207 -9.15 9.61 -9.51
N GLY A 208 -8.83 10.16 -10.68
CA GLY A 208 -9.81 10.56 -11.69
C GLY A 208 -10.08 9.45 -12.70
N THR A 209 -11.10 9.66 -13.53
CA THR A 209 -11.58 8.71 -14.55
C THR A 209 -10.90 8.89 -15.92
N ALA A 210 -9.97 9.84 -16.05
CA ALA A 210 -9.28 10.16 -17.31
C ALA A 210 -8.19 9.15 -17.73
N GLY A 211 -7.99 8.04 -17.01
CA GLY A 211 -6.99 7.02 -17.35
C GLY A 211 -7.00 5.82 -16.42
N ARG A 212 -6.41 4.71 -16.87
CA ARG A 212 -6.33 3.44 -16.13
C ARG A 212 -5.00 3.31 -15.40
N PHE A 213 -4.93 4.01 -14.27
CA PHE A 213 -3.77 4.02 -13.38
C PHE A 213 -4.16 3.64 -11.95
N SER A 214 -3.22 3.08 -11.22
CA SER A 214 -3.29 2.86 -9.77
C SER A 214 -1.94 3.19 -9.16
N ALA A 215 -1.84 3.13 -7.84
CA ALA A 215 -0.56 3.31 -7.17
C ALA A 215 -0.41 2.33 -5.99
N ALA A 216 0.80 1.86 -5.75
CA ALA A 216 1.13 1.10 -4.56
C ALA A 216 2.09 1.90 -3.68
N VAL A 217 1.82 1.94 -2.38
CA VAL A 217 2.66 2.61 -1.38
C VAL A 217 3.15 1.55 -0.40
N PRO A 218 4.41 1.09 -0.49
CA PRO A 218 4.93 0.13 0.46
C PRO A 218 5.18 0.80 1.79
N GLY A 219 4.93 0.09 2.88
CA GLY A 219 5.25 0.54 4.24
C GLY A 219 6.73 0.38 4.57
N LEU A 220 7.10 0.73 5.80
CA LEU A 220 8.47 0.64 6.32
C LEU A 220 8.78 -0.70 7.00
N ALA A 221 8.02 -1.06 8.03
CA ALA A 221 8.14 -2.32 8.75
C ALA A 221 6.79 -2.60 9.44
N ARG A 222 6.37 -3.87 9.53
CA ARG A 222 5.14 -4.28 10.24
C ARG A 222 5.46 -4.76 11.66
N GLY A 223 4.52 -4.58 12.59
CA GLY A 223 4.56 -5.16 13.95
C GLY A 223 5.24 -4.26 15.00
N ASP A 224 5.66 -4.84 16.12
CA ASP A 224 6.17 -4.11 17.29
C ASP A 224 7.42 -3.25 17.00
N ALA A 225 8.21 -3.64 16.00
CA ALA A 225 9.38 -2.91 15.54
C ALA A 225 9.07 -1.90 14.41
N GLY A 226 7.81 -1.81 13.97
CA GLY A 226 7.39 -1.13 12.76
C GLY A 226 6.29 -0.08 12.96
N SER A 227 5.70 0.36 11.84
CA SER A 227 4.54 1.25 11.85
C SER A 227 3.24 0.44 11.94
N ARG A 228 2.22 1.03 12.57
CA ARG A 228 0.88 0.46 12.65
C ARG A 228 -0.12 1.40 11.99
N ILE A 229 -0.87 0.88 11.01
CA ILE A 229 -1.98 1.61 10.42
C ILE A 229 -3.00 1.91 11.50
N THR A 230 -3.36 3.19 11.64
CA THR A 230 -4.28 3.64 12.68
C THR A 230 -5.38 4.50 12.07
N THR A 231 -6.62 4.12 12.31
CA THR A 231 -7.82 4.88 11.91
C THR A 231 -8.47 5.49 13.16
N ARG A 232 -8.87 6.76 13.07
CA ARG A 232 -9.56 7.50 14.13
C ARG A 232 -10.73 8.29 13.56
N GLU A 233 -11.82 8.35 14.30
CA GLU A 233 -12.94 9.25 14.01
C GLU A 233 -12.49 10.71 14.16
N ILE A 234 -12.96 11.57 13.26
CA ILE A 234 -12.78 13.00 13.32
C ILE A 234 -13.94 13.57 14.13
N GLN A 235 -13.64 13.99 15.36
CA GLN A 235 -14.62 14.65 16.22
C GLN A 235 -14.75 16.11 15.81
N SER A 236 -15.98 16.57 15.54
CA SER A 236 -16.28 17.99 15.48
C SER A 236 -16.24 18.55 16.89
N SER A 237 -15.26 19.41 17.16
CA SER A 237 -15.18 20.26 18.35
C SER A 237 -16.23 21.35 18.33
#